data_AF-G0NCN6-F1
#
_entry.id   AF-G0NCN6-F1
#
_cell.length_a   1.000
_cell.length_b   1.000
_cell.length_c   1.000
_cell.angle_alpha   90.00
_cell.angle_beta   90.00
_cell.angle_gamma   90.00
#
_symmetry.space_group_name_H-M   'P 1'
#
loop_
_entity.id
_entity.type
_entity.pdbx_description
1 polymer ?
#
loop_
_entity_poly.entity_id
_entity_poly.type
_entity_poly.pdbx_seq_one_letter_code
_entity_poly.pdbx_strand_id
1 'polypeptide(L)'
;MLLLVKRMPYIVDVAPIGDKLRQHHSYFTMLVSTSPSGGPDSATLYYLASQTNGVCGFDKDEDMVLAVQIVPSFFNPYLIYAVNPSVSANGTIQLPSLIVPNEVPFGYWFTMTVQDNGPLSAVQVAFWTWLNQTAVNPGFELGINGIDHVGEWYGNHLGSANILSAVTYDMQLRYAYSVTGVRYLQIRVYGQIFSDNGFCTPLKNTTFVFAYSNDLYPSIVENLLGIITSNSLDISPHYTRFGSIRFDTKGPSDFEYHNSWNGIDSYVKSHLPDPSLSFESTSAGSDVLKVIDRFLNKNLVPVCGSKLLLLVKRYPNETDISQTTAKLQQHHVYLSIAVDTRPSGGLHPESLYSLATRTNGICGFGDDQDMVMTADTTETCYVPYLMYAANPKVSGNGSVQLPSWTIPNGTEDWRSYFITMTIVDKNEFTDVARTVLLEWTNDDVALNFKEIGMNSTILQASQLHGSLLGSWIKFHPASYNMTLHFGYSDNQLRTLQIRIYGQDESPIDYWLPYDN
;
A
#
# COMPACT_ATOMS: atom_id res chain seq x y z
N MET A 1 9.53 -11.79 8.57
CA MET A 1 10.20 -11.75 9.89
C MET A 1 10.63 -13.16 10.28
N LEU A 2 11.88 -13.36 10.72
CA LEU A 2 12.38 -14.63 11.27
C LEU A 2 12.48 -14.55 12.79
N LEU A 3 11.96 -15.55 13.49
CA LEU A 3 11.99 -15.65 14.95
C LEU A 3 12.61 -16.99 15.38
N LEU A 4 13.62 -16.93 16.26
CA LEU A 4 14.18 -18.10 16.91
C LEU A 4 13.62 -18.17 18.33
N VAL A 5 12.90 -19.25 18.65
CA VAL A 5 12.10 -19.33 19.87
C VAL A 5 12.54 -20.52 20.73
N LYS A 6 13.18 -20.21 21.86
CA LYS A 6 13.51 -21.20 22.91
C LYS A 6 12.59 -21.13 24.13
N ARG A 7 12.04 -19.96 24.45
CA ARG A 7 11.15 -19.78 25.61
C ARG A 7 9.70 -19.70 25.15
N MET A 8 8.89 -20.71 25.46
CA MET A 8 7.50 -20.76 25.01
C MET A 8 6.60 -19.83 25.82
N PRO A 9 5.60 -19.21 25.16
CA PRO A 9 4.61 -18.40 25.84
C PRO A 9 3.68 -19.26 26.72
N TYR A 10 3.09 -18.64 27.73
CA TYR A 10 1.94 -19.19 28.49
C TYR A 10 0.60 -18.78 27.87
N ILE A 11 0.62 -18.28 26.63
CA ILE A 11 -0.54 -17.71 25.95
C ILE A 11 -1.47 -18.85 25.52
N VAL A 12 -2.73 -18.77 25.93
CA VAL A 12 -3.77 -19.78 25.64
C VAL A 12 -4.58 -19.44 24.39
N ASP A 13 -4.60 -18.16 23.96
CA ASP A 13 -5.31 -17.70 22.76
C ASP A 13 -4.43 -16.77 21.91
N VAL A 14 -4.15 -17.20 20.68
CA VAL A 14 -3.38 -16.46 19.68
C VAL A 14 -4.25 -15.89 18.56
N ALA A 15 -5.56 -16.10 18.58
CA ALA A 15 -6.46 -15.57 17.56
C ALA A 15 -6.36 -14.05 17.39
N PRO A 16 -6.31 -13.23 18.47
CA PRO A 16 -6.20 -11.77 18.32
C PRO A 16 -4.88 -11.33 17.65
N ILE A 17 -3.80 -12.10 17.87
CA ILE A 17 -2.50 -11.83 17.22
C ILE A 17 -2.58 -12.23 15.74
N GLY A 18 -3.17 -13.40 15.45
CA GLY A 18 -3.39 -13.86 14.08
C GLY A 18 -4.25 -12.90 13.27
N ASP A 19 -5.31 -12.35 13.85
CA ASP A 19 -6.20 -11.37 13.22
C ASP A 19 -5.45 -10.08 12.87
N LYS A 20 -4.66 -9.53 13.80
CA LYS A 20 -3.82 -8.36 13.54
C LYS A 20 -2.81 -8.63 12.43
N LEU A 21 -2.12 -9.76 12.49
CA LEU A 21 -1.12 -10.11 11.47
C LEU A 21 -1.77 -10.25 10.09
N ARG A 22 -2.96 -10.86 9.99
CA ARG A 22 -3.72 -10.93 8.74
C ARG A 22 -4.17 -9.56 8.24
N GLN A 23 -4.67 -8.70 9.13
CA GLN A 23 -5.08 -7.34 8.80
C GLN A 23 -3.93 -6.54 8.16
N HIS A 24 -2.69 -6.82 8.58
CA HIS A 24 -1.49 -6.17 8.06
C HIS A 24 -0.74 -6.99 7.02
N HIS A 25 -1.36 -8.03 6.44
CA HIS A 25 -0.75 -8.94 5.46
C HIS A 25 0.66 -9.45 5.88
N SER A 26 0.84 -9.60 7.19
CA SER A 26 2.11 -9.91 7.81
C SER A 26 2.21 -11.40 8.12
N TYR A 27 3.35 -11.98 7.82
CA TYR A 27 3.66 -13.36 8.12
C TYR A 27 5.09 -13.50 8.65
N PHE A 28 5.35 -14.62 9.30
CA PHE A 28 6.63 -14.87 9.94
C PHE A 28 7.09 -16.31 9.70
N THR A 29 8.39 -16.49 9.79
CA THR A 29 9.05 -17.79 9.90
C THR A 29 9.48 -17.95 11.35
N MET A 30 9.09 -19.03 12.00
CA MET A 30 9.54 -19.41 13.34
C MET A 30 10.39 -20.68 13.27
N LEU A 31 11.50 -20.69 13.98
CA LEU A 31 12.22 -21.91 14.32
C LEU A 31 12.16 -22.09 15.84
N VAL A 32 11.58 -23.20 16.25
CA VAL A 32 11.20 -23.49 17.63
C VAL A 32 12.08 -24.59 18.19
N SER A 33 12.57 -24.40 19.41
CA SER A 33 13.39 -25.41 20.07
C SER A 33 12.56 -26.65 20.42
N THR A 34 13.10 -27.83 20.12
CA THR A 34 12.61 -29.13 20.60
C THR A 34 12.94 -29.37 22.08
N SER A 35 13.78 -28.52 22.67
CA SER A 35 14.09 -28.45 24.11
C SER A 35 13.67 -27.10 24.70
N PRO A 36 12.37 -26.77 24.67
CA PRO A 36 11.88 -25.46 25.09
C PRO A 36 12.06 -25.22 26.58
N SER A 37 12.20 -23.94 26.94
CA SER A 37 12.09 -23.43 28.31
C SER A 37 10.78 -22.65 28.48
N GLY A 38 10.29 -22.47 29.71
CA GLY A 38 9.07 -21.69 29.95
C GLY A 38 7.78 -22.50 29.79
N GLY A 39 6.79 -21.95 29.06
CA GLY A 39 5.46 -22.56 28.93
C GLY A 39 5.48 -23.92 28.20
N PRO A 40 4.38 -24.71 28.29
CA PRO A 40 4.34 -26.04 27.69
C PRO A 40 3.94 -26.05 26.20
N ASP A 41 3.48 -24.92 25.65
CA ASP A 41 2.69 -24.94 24.43
C ASP A 41 3.43 -24.38 23.20
N SER A 42 4.17 -25.27 22.54
CA SER A 42 4.79 -24.97 21.27
C SER A 42 3.85 -25.16 20.06
N ALA A 43 2.74 -25.89 20.24
CA ALA A 43 1.72 -26.09 19.22
C ALA A 43 0.99 -24.77 18.91
N THR A 44 0.82 -23.90 19.91
CA THR A 44 0.24 -22.56 19.74
C THR A 44 1.01 -21.70 18.74
N LEU A 45 2.35 -21.77 18.70
CA LEU A 45 3.15 -21.03 17.72
C LEU A 45 3.00 -21.59 16.31
N TYR A 46 2.95 -22.91 16.19
CA TYR A 46 2.68 -23.59 14.93
C TYR A 46 1.29 -23.22 14.38
N TYR A 47 0.28 -23.21 15.25
CA TYR A 47 -1.08 -22.79 14.90
C TYR A 47 -1.11 -21.34 14.44
N LEU A 48 -0.44 -20.42 15.15
CA LEU A 48 -0.36 -19.02 14.74
C LEU A 48 0.28 -18.87 13.34
N ALA A 49 1.36 -19.59 13.04
CA ALA A 49 1.97 -19.57 11.71
C ALA A 49 1.01 -20.03 10.61
N SER A 50 0.22 -21.08 10.89
CA SER A 50 -0.82 -21.57 9.96
C SER A 50 -1.90 -20.52 9.69
N GLN A 51 -2.23 -19.68 10.67
CA GLN A 51 -3.24 -18.63 10.56
C GLN A 51 -2.79 -17.41 9.71
N THR A 52 -1.48 -17.24 9.51
CA THR A 52 -0.90 -16.04 8.88
C THR A 52 -0.06 -16.37 7.65
N ASN A 53 -0.24 -17.54 7.01
CA ASN A 53 0.62 -18.03 5.91
C ASN A 53 2.11 -18.13 6.26
N GLY A 54 2.47 -18.07 7.54
CA GLY A 54 3.83 -18.25 8.04
C GLY A 54 4.26 -19.72 8.01
N VAL A 55 5.49 -19.99 8.44
CA VAL A 55 6.00 -21.35 8.63
C VAL A 55 6.67 -21.49 9.98
N CYS A 56 6.50 -22.63 10.64
CA CYS A 56 7.02 -22.92 11.97
C CYS A 56 7.74 -24.27 11.97
N GLY A 57 9.07 -24.24 11.98
CA GLY A 57 9.93 -25.43 12.12
C GLY A 57 10.27 -25.71 13.58
N PHE A 58 10.65 -26.95 13.87
CA PHE A 58 11.09 -27.45 15.16
C PHE A 58 12.45 -28.13 15.02
N ASP A 59 13.45 -27.64 15.76
CA ASP A 59 14.83 -28.13 15.70
C ASP A 59 15.48 -28.26 17.07
N LYS A 60 16.60 -28.98 17.13
CA LYS A 60 17.47 -28.92 18.29
C LYS A 60 18.20 -27.59 18.32
N ASP A 61 18.52 -27.09 19.52
CA ASP A 61 19.23 -25.83 19.70
C ASP A 61 20.55 -25.77 18.91
N GLU A 62 21.27 -26.89 18.85
CA GLU A 62 22.54 -27.03 18.13
C GLU A 62 22.39 -27.00 16.59
N ASP A 63 21.22 -27.40 16.07
CA ASP A 63 20.93 -27.48 14.64
C ASP A 63 20.24 -26.21 14.10
N MET A 64 19.75 -25.33 14.98
CA MET A 64 19.02 -24.11 14.58
C MET A 64 19.80 -23.22 13.62
N VAL A 65 21.13 -23.15 13.75
CA VAL A 65 21.98 -22.34 12.86
C VAL A 65 21.91 -22.86 11.43
N LEU A 66 21.82 -24.18 11.25
CA LEU A 66 21.68 -24.81 9.94
C LEU A 66 20.24 -24.72 9.44
N ALA A 67 19.26 -24.93 10.31
CA ALA A 67 17.84 -24.75 10.01
C ALA A 67 17.51 -23.34 9.47
N VAL A 68 18.20 -22.30 9.96
CA VAL A 68 18.06 -20.93 9.43
C VAL A 68 18.41 -20.83 7.95
N GLN A 69 19.30 -21.68 7.43
CA GLN A 69 19.69 -21.67 6.01
C GLN A 69 18.55 -22.16 5.10
N ILE A 70 17.68 -23.02 5.62
CA ILE A 70 16.64 -23.68 4.82
C ILE A 70 15.25 -23.06 4.96
N VAL A 71 15.14 -22.02 5.79
CA VAL A 71 13.97 -21.17 5.87
C VAL A 71 14.09 -20.00 4.88
N PRO A 72 12.97 -19.52 4.31
CA PRO A 72 12.92 -18.51 3.25
C PRO A 72 13.46 -17.11 3.61
N SER A 73 14.02 -16.95 4.80
CA SER A 73 14.08 -15.71 5.58
C SER A 73 14.92 -14.57 4.99
N PHE A 74 15.76 -14.82 3.99
CA PHE A 74 16.68 -13.79 3.46
C PHE A 74 16.81 -13.75 1.93
N PHE A 75 16.67 -14.89 1.24
CA PHE A 75 16.94 -14.95 -0.21
C PHE A 75 15.69 -14.84 -1.08
N ASN A 76 14.51 -15.21 -0.55
CA ASN A 76 13.25 -15.27 -1.29
C ASN A 76 12.12 -14.65 -0.45
N PRO A 77 12.00 -13.30 -0.41
CA PRO A 77 11.08 -12.65 0.51
C PRO A 77 9.61 -12.69 0.08
N TYR A 78 9.31 -13.24 -1.11
CA TYR A 78 7.97 -13.17 -1.69
C TYR A 78 7.27 -14.53 -1.64
N LEU A 79 6.28 -14.66 -0.76
CA LEU A 79 5.43 -15.84 -0.69
C LEU A 79 4.42 -15.86 -1.85
N ILE A 80 4.47 -16.90 -2.68
CA ILE A 80 3.57 -17.06 -3.86
C ILE A 80 2.59 -18.23 -3.71
N TYR A 81 2.81 -19.11 -2.72
CA TYR A 81 1.97 -20.26 -2.49
C TYR A 81 1.98 -20.65 -1.02
N ALA A 82 0.80 -20.89 -0.45
CA ALA A 82 0.67 -21.36 0.91
C ALA A 82 -0.54 -22.30 1.03
N VAL A 83 -0.31 -23.47 1.63
CA VAL A 83 -1.37 -24.42 1.97
C VAL A 83 -1.05 -25.12 3.29
N ASN A 84 -2.08 -25.42 4.07
CA ASN A 84 -1.97 -26.07 5.38
C ASN A 84 -2.76 -27.38 5.41
N PRO A 85 -2.31 -28.46 4.75
CA PRO A 85 -3.09 -29.69 4.69
C PRO A 85 -3.13 -30.40 6.05
N SER A 86 -4.28 -31.00 6.35
CA SER A 86 -4.46 -31.92 7.47
C SER A 86 -4.46 -33.36 6.97
N VAL A 87 -3.59 -34.20 7.51
CA VAL A 87 -3.39 -35.59 7.05
C VAL A 87 -3.43 -36.57 8.22
N SER A 88 -3.79 -37.83 7.99
CA SER A 88 -3.80 -38.89 9.02
C SER A 88 -3.55 -40.26 8.40
N ALA A 89 -2.89 -41.15 9.16
CA ALA A 89 -2.49 -42.48 8.70
C ALA A 89 -1.64 -42.43 7.41
N ASN A 90 -2.14 -42.92 6.28
CA ASN A 90 -1.46 -42.87 4.99
C ASN A 90 -2.40 -42.43 3.86
N GLY A 91 -1.84 -41.90 2.79
CA GLY A 91 -2.62 -41.52 1.62
C GLY A 91 -1.91 -40.55 0.69
N THR A 92 -2.70 -40.03 -0.24
CA THR A 92 -2.29 -39.01 -1.21
C THR A 92 -3.42 -37.99 -1.32
N ILE A 93 -3.07 -36.70 -1.26
CA ILE A 93 -4.02 -35.60 -1.45
C ILE A 93 -3.58 -34.71 -2.60
N GLN A 94 -4.56 -34.20 -3.34
CA GLN A 94 -4.34 -33.11 -4.28
C GLN A 94 -4.40 -31.79 -3.51
N LEU A 95 -3.38 -30.97 -3.72
CA LEU A 95 -3.29 -29.62 -3.18
C LEU A 95 -3.77 -28.62 -4.23
N PRO A 96 -4.11 -27.37 -3.84
CA PRO A 96 -4.35 -26.31 -4.81
C PRO A 96 -3.19 -26.18 -5.78
N SER A 97 -3.47 -25.95 -7.06
CA SER A 97 -2.43 -25.76 -8.07
C SER A 97 -1.56 -24.54 -7.76
N LEU A 98 -0.27 -24.63 -8.09
CA LEU A 98 0.66 -23.50 -8.00
C LEU A 98 0.65 -22.75 -9.33
N ILE A 99 0.31 -21.47 -9.30
CA ILE A 99 0.42 -20.59 -10.48
C ILE A 99 1.73 -19.80 -10.36
N VAL A 100 2.65 -20.01 -11.30
CA VAL A 100 3.94 -19.32 -11.31
C VAL A 100 3.82 -18.04 -12.16
N PRO A 101 4.05 -16.84 -11.59
CA PRO A 101 3.66 -15.57 -12.22
C PRO A 101 4.62 -15.03 -13.30
N ASN A 102 5.86 -15.53 -13.41
CA ASN A 102 6.92 -14.88 -14.19
C ASN A 102 7.30 -15.64 -15.46
N GLU A 103 7.38 -14.94 -16.61
CA GLU A 103 7.73 -15.50 -17.94
C GLU A 103 9.17 -16.05 -18.04
N VAL A 104 10.09 -15.62 -17.17
CA VAL A 104 11.48 -16.10 -17.15
C VAL A 104 11.67 -17.13 -16.02
N PRO A 105 12.40 -18.24 -16.24
CA PRO A 105 12.67 -19.20 -15.18
C PRO A 105 13.46 -18.56 -14.02
N PHE A 106 12.84 -18.42 -12.86
CA PHE A 106 13.47 -17.89 -11.64
C PHE A 106 13.70 -18.98 -10.60
N GLY A 107 14.64 -18.71 -9.69
CA GLY A 107 14.83 -19.52 -8.49
C GLY A 107 13.69 -19.29 -7.51
N TYR A 108 13.05 -20.39 -7.11
CA TYR A 108 12.03 -20.44 -6.07
C TYR A 108 12.51 -21.33 -4.93
N TRP A 109 12.17 -20.94 -3.71
CA TRP A 109 12.40 -21.73 -2.51
C TRP A 109 11.14 -22.44 -2.08
N PHE A 110 11.21 -23.77 -2.07
CA PHE A 110 10.16 -24.65 -1.60
C PHE A 110 10.45 -25.00 -0.15
N THR A 111 9.45 -24.92 0.72
CA THR A 111 9.57 -25.40 2.10
C THR A 111 8.31 -26.09 2.58
N MET A 112 8.51 -27.14 3.37
CA MET A 112 7.44 -27.94 3.95
C MET A 112 7.81 -28.38 5.35
N THR A 113 6.88 -28.28 6.30
CA THR A 113 6.97 -29.01 7.57
C THR A 113 6.30 -30.37 7.42
N VAL A 114 6.88 -31.43 7.98
CA VAL A 114 6.35 -32.80 7.88
C VAL A 114 5.49 -33.24 9.06
N GLN A 115 5.42 -32.43 10.12
CA GLN A 115 4.51 -32.59 11.27
C GLN A 115 4.39 -31.25 12.01
N ASP A 116 3.39 -31.13 12.87
CA ASP A 116 2.99 -29.92 13.61
C ASP A 116 3.64 -29.78 15.00
N ASN A 117 4.58 -30.67 15.33
CA ASN A 117 5.31 -30.67 16.58
C ASN A 117 6.75 -31.14 16.39
N GLY A 118 7.54 -31.07 17.46
CA GLY A 118 8.87 -31.68 17.53
C GLY A 118 9.04 -32.46 18.84
N PRO A 119 9.94 -33.45 18.90
CA PRO A 119 10.79 -33.95 17.82
C PRO A 119 10.06 -34.85 16.80
N LEU A 120 10.71 -35.11 15.65
CA LEU A 120 10.25 -36.10 14.66
C LEU A 120 10.01 -37.46 15.31
N SER A 121 8.77 -37.93 15.26
CA SER A 121 8.39 -39.17 15.94
C SER A 121 7.37 -40.01 15.17
N ALA A 122 6.61 -39.38 14.26
CA ALA A 122 5.44 -39.99 13.65
C ALA A 122 5.55 -40.19 12.13
N VAL A 123 6.31 -39.36 11.43
CA VAL A 123 6.35 -39.38 9.96
C VAL A 123 7.18 -40.56 9.45
N GLN A 124 6.61 -41.34 8.53
CA GLN A 124 7.32 -42.36 7.76
C GLN A 124 7.60 -41.87 6.35
N VAL A 125 6.60 -41.25 5.72
CA VAL A 125 6.67 -40.71 4.36
C VAL A 125 6.00 -39.34 4.33
N ALA A 126 6.63 -38.37 3.68
CA ALA A 126 6.00 -37.12 3.28
C ALA A 126 6.70 -36.61 2.01
N PHE A 127 6.08 -36.77 0.85
CA PHE A 127 6.58 -36.29 -0.43
C PHE A 127 5.58 -35.35 -1.07
N TRP A 128 6.01 -34.12 -1.29
CA TRP A 128 5.31 -33.12 -2.05
C TRP A 128 5.88 -33.08 -3.46
N THR A 129 5.03 -33.31 -4.45
CA THR A 129 5.37 -33.30 -5.87
C THR A 129 4.68 -32.14 -6.57
N TRP A 130 5.36 -31.54 -7.53
CA TRP A 130 4.77 -30.59 -8.48
C TRP A 130 5.05 -31.05 -9.91
N LEU A 131 4.05 -30.97 -10.78
CA LEU A 131 4.15 -31.45 -12.15
C LEU A 131 3.48 -30.49 -13.14
N ASN A 132 4.14 -30.24 -14.26
CA ASN A 132 3.59 -29.66 -15.48
C ASN A 132 4.36 -30.19 -16.70
N GLN A 133 3.70 -30.93 -17.58
CA GLN A 133 4.36 -31.58 -18.73
C GLN A 133 4.88 -30.61 -19.81
N THR A 134 4.44 -29.35 -19.79
CA THR A 134 4.83 -28.31 -20.74
C THR A 134 5.96 -27.41 -20.24
N ALA A 135 6.34 -27.52 -18.97
CA ALA A 135 7.42 -26.73 -18.38
C ALA A 135 8.80 -27.22 -18.83
N VAL A 136 9.80 -26.32 -18.80
CA VAL A 136 11.21 -26.66 -19.03
C VAL A 136 11.71 -27.65 -17.98
N ASN A 137 11.26 -27.47 -16.73
CA ASN A 137 11.42 -28.43 -15.64
C ASN A 137 10.03 -29.02 -15.32
N PRO A 138 9.71 -30.20 -15.86
CA PRO A 138 8.34 -30.70 -15.87
C PRO A 138 7.84 -31.14 -14.49
N GLY A 139 8.72 -31.30 -13.52
CA GLY A 139 8.34 -31.57 -12.14
C GLY A 139 9.51 -32.00 -11.29
N PHE A 140 9.32 -31.94 -9.97
CA PHE A 140 10.27 -32.38 -8.97
C PHE A 140 9.52 -32.79 -7.69
N GLU A 141 10.21 -33.41 -6.75
CA GLU A 141 9.65 -33.84 -5.47
C GLU A 141 10.50 -33.35 -4.29
N LEU A 142 9.86 -32.91 -3.21
CA LEU A 142 10.49 -32.51 -1.95
C LEU A 142 9.91 -33.37 -0.85
N GLY A 143 10.75 -34.07 -0.08
CA GLY A 143 10.20 -34.97 0.91
C GLY A 143 11.18 -35.91 1.62
N ILE A 144 10.59 -36.77 2.44
CA ILE A 144 11.28 -37.82 3.21
C ILE A 144 10.57 -39.17 3.07
N ASN A 145 11.35 -40.25 3.18
CA ASN A 145 10.91 -41.63 3.38
C ASN A 145 11.87 -42.33 4.33
N GLY A 146 11.50 -42.40 5.61
CA GLY A 146 12.38 -42.86 6.68
C GLY A 146 13.58 -41.93 6.86
N ILE A 147 14.78 -42.43 6.54
CA ILE A 147 16.04 -41.67 6.60
C ILE A 147 16.43 -41.06 5.24
N ASP A 148 15.80 -41.53 4.16
CA ASP A 148 16.05 -41.02 2.80
C ASP A 148 15.23 -39.75 2.59
N HIS A 149 15.82 -38.78 1.87
CA HIS A 149 15.20 -37.48 1.65
C HIS A 149 15.61 -36.86 0.32
N VAL A 150 14.75 -35.99 -0.20
CA VAL A 150 15.01 -35.12 -1.36
C VAL A 150 14.81 -33.68 -0.91
N GLY A 151 15.86 -32.86 -1.04
CA GLY A 151 15.94 -31.52 -0.46
C GLY A 151 16.88 -31.45 0.74
N GLU A 152 16.96 -30.29 1.38
CA GLU A 152 17.66 -30.10 2.65
C GLU A 152 16.69 -30.35 3.81
N TRP A 153 17.17 -31.01 4.87
CA TRP A 153 16.32 -31.48 5.97
C TRP A 153 16.94 -31.18 7.33
N TYR A 154 16.22 -30.41 8.15
CA TYR A 154 16.56 -30.16 9.54
C TYR A 154 15.29 -30.30 10.40
N GLY A 155 15.37 -31.02 11.51
CA GLY A 155 14.23 -31.18 12.41
C GLY A 155 12.96 -31.62 11.66
N ASN A 156 11.82 -30.95 11.87
CA ASN A 156 10.58 -31.30 11.16
C ASN A 156 10.38 -30.55 9.81
N HIS A 157 11.37 -29.85 9.28
CA HIS A 157 11.17 -28.97 8.11
C HIS A 157 12.18 -29.27 6.99
N LEU A 158 11.70 -29.07 5.78
CA LEU A 158 12.41 -29.34 4.53
C LEU A 158 12.50 -28.06 3.72
N GLY A 159 13.58 -27.93 2.96
CA GLY A 159 13.84 -26.81 2.06
C GLY A 159 14.46 -27.28 0.74
N SER A 160 14.15 -26.62 -0.37
CA SER A 160 14.84 -26.87 -1.63
C SER A 160 14.68 -25.69 -2.60
N ALA A 161 15.78 -25.30 -3.24
CA ALA A 161 15.76 -24.36 -4.35
C ALA A 161 15.43 -25.08 -5.67
N ASN A 162 14.47 -24.55 -6.42
CA ASN A 162 14.06 -25.08 -7.72
C ASN A 162 13.79 -23.97 -8.71
N ILE A 163 13.98 -24.25 -10.00
CA ILE A 163 13.65 -23.33 -11.09
C ILE A 163 12.33 -23.75 -11.72
N LEU A 164 11.36 -22.83 -11.74
CA LEU A 164 10.04 -23.08 -12.32
C LEU A 164 9.81 -22.26 -13.58
N SER A 165 9.07 -22.82 -14.53
CA SER A 165 8.53 -22.11 -15.69
C SER A 165 7.24 -21.37 -15.33
N ALA A 166 6.86 -20.38 -16.13
CA ALA A 166 5.66 -19.54 -16.02
C ALA A 166 4.34 -20.28 -16.31
N VAL A 167 4.08 -21.39 -15.61
CA VAL A 167 2.94 -22.26 -15.87
C VAL A 167 2.23 -22.64 -14.57
N THR A 168 1.07 -23.29 -14.71
CA THR A 168 0.34 -23.86 -13.58
C THR A 168 0.85 -25.26 -13.29
N TYR A 169 1.35 -25.51 -12.09
CA TYR A 169 1.79 -26.83 -11.65
C TYR A 169 0.69 -27.53 -10.84
N ASP A 170 0.48 -28.80 -11.15
CA ASP A 170 -0.35 -29.70 -10.35
C ASP A 170 0.43 -30.13 -9.11
N MET A 171 -0.18 -29.96 -7.94
CA MET A 171 0.48 -30.11 -6.65
C MET A 171 -0.13 -31.30 -5.91
N GLN A 172 0.69 -32.26 -5.49
CA GLN A 172 0.23 -33.45 -4.79
C GLN A 172 1.12 -33.73 -3.58
N LEU A 173 0.52 -34.18 -2.48
CA LEU A 173 1.22 -34.62 -1.27
C LEU A 173 0.90 -36.09 -1.01
N ARG A 174 1.93 -36.93 -0.98
CA ARG A 174 1.88 -38.33 -0.54
C ARG A 174 2.45 -38.43 0.87
N TYR A 175 1.76 -39.13 1.76
CA TYR A 175 2.16 -39.22 3.16
C TYR A 175 1.87 -40.59 3.80
N ALA A 176 2.63 -40.92 4.83
CA ALA A 176 2.41 -42.04 5.73
C ALA A 176 2.96 -41.73 7.12
N TYR A 177 2.17 -42.00 8.16
CA TYR A 177 2.51 -41.81 9.56
C TYR A 177 2.32 -43.10 10.34
N SER A 178 3.18 -43.33 11.33
CA SER A 178 3.11 -44.47 12.25
C SER A 178 1.98 -44.37 13.28
N VAL A 179 1.30 -43.22 13.33
CA VAL A 179 0.24 -42.91 14.30
C VAL A 179 -1.04 -42.49 13.58
N THR A 180 -2.18 -42.71 14.24
CA THR A 180 -3.51 -42.44 13.69
C THR A 180 -3.99 -41.00 13.90
N GLY A 181 -3.26 -40.19 14.67
CA GLY A 181 -3.61 -38.79 14.93
C GLY A 181 -3.48 -37.92 13.67
N VAL A 182 -4.32 -36.88 13.59
CA VAL A 182 -4.22 -35.86 12.54
C VAL A 182 -2.90 -35.10 12.71
N ARG A 183 -2.26 -34.77 11.59
CA ARG A 183 -1.09 -33.90 11.50
C ARG A 183 -1.42 -32.73 10.59
N TYR A 184 -0.98 -31.55 10.99
CA TYR A 184 -1.04 -30.36 10.17
C TYR A 184 0.34 -30.10 9.59
N LEU A 185 0.39 -29.81 8.30
CA LEU A 185 1.61 -29.46 7.61
C LEU A 185 1.48 -28.02 7.11
N GLN A 186 2.61 -27.36 6.92
CA GLN A 186 2.70 -26.04 6.31
C GLN A 186 3.58 -26.19 5.08
N ILE A 187 3.01 -25.91 3.90
CA ILE A 187 3.71 -25.97 2.61
C ILE A 187 3.74 -24.57 2.03
N ARG A 188 4.93 -24.10 1.63
CA ARG A 188 5.15 -22.75 1.12
C ARG A 188 6.08 -22.74 -0.08
N VAL A 189 5.83 -21.84 -1.03
CA VAL A 189 6.78 -21.51 -2.10
C VAL A 189 7.07 -20.02 -2.05
N TYR A 190 8.35 -19.68 -2.10
CA TYR A 190 8.84 -18.32 -2.11
C TYR A 190 9.63 -18.04 -3.39
N GLY A 191 9.58 -16.82 -3.91
CA GLY A 191 10.37 -16.40 -5.07
C GLY A 191 11.35 -15.27 -4.73
N GLN A 192 12.45 -15.20 -5.48
CA GLN A 192 13.35 -14.04 -5.57
C GLN A 192 12.82 -13.15 -6.69
N ILE A 193 12.17 -12.02 -6.39
CA ILE A 193 11.70 -11.14 -7.46
C ILE A 193 12.82 -10.16 -7.82
N PHE A 194 13.51 -10.43 -8.93
CA PHE A 194 14.14 -9.39 -9.75
C PHE A 194 13.55 -9.47 -11.16
N SER A 195 12.98 -8.36 -11.62
CA SER A 195 12.26 -8.11 -12.90
C SER A 195 10.76 -8.50 -12.99
N ASP A 196 9.93 -7.47 -12.78
CA ASP A 196 8.90 -6.96 -13.70
C ASP A 196 7.70 -7.84 -14.13
N ASN A 197 7.02 -8.50 -13.19
CA ASN A 197 5.78 -9.25 -13.46
C ASN A 197 4.67 -8.89 -12.47
N GLY A 198 3.59 -8.24 -12.93
CA GLY A 198 2.26 -8.21 -12.28
C GLY A 198 2.09 -7.56 -10.90
N PHE A 199 3.10 -7.45 -10.05
CA PHE A 199 2.98 -6.85 -8.71
C PHE A 199 2.77 -5.35 -8.80
N CYS A 200 1.89 -4.83 -7.94
CA CYS A 200 1.72 -3.40 -7.84
C CYS A 200 2.95 -2.81 -7.14
N THR A 201 3.80 -2.08 -7.87
CA THR A 201 5.01 -1.43 -7.32
C THR A 201 5.04 0.04 -7.70
N PRO A 202 5.64 0.92 -6.87
CA PRO A 202 5.64 2.36 -7.17
C PRO A 202 6.49 2.73 -8.38
N LEU A 203 7.34 1.83 -8.88
CA LEU A 203 8.17 2.08 -10.08
C LEU A 203 7.45 1.76 -11.40
N LYS A 204 6.30 1.07 -11.35
CA LYS A 204 5.60 0.69 -12.56
C LYS A 204 4.86 1.86 -13.17
N ASN A 205 5.04 2.03 -14.47
CA ASN A 205 4.31 3.00 -15.24
C ASN A 205 2.80 2.88 -15.00
N THR A 206 2.17 4.03 -14.79
CA THR A 206 0.78 4.07 -14.32
C THR A 206 -0.06 5.10 -15.08
N THR A 207 -1.26 5.35 -14.57
CA THR A 207 -2.25 6.27 -15.12
C THR A 207 -2.37 7.52 -14.25
N PHE A 208 -2.41 8.70 -14.88
CA PHE A 208 -2.89 9.92 -14.25
C PHE A 208 -4.34 10.20 -14.70
N VAL A 209 -5.22 10.53 -13.78
CA VAL A 209 -6.63 10.82 -14.06
C VAL A 209 -6.97 12.24 -13.66
N PHE A 210 -7.55 13.00 -14.59
CA PHE A 210 -8.12 14.31 -14.35
C PHE A 210 -9.65 14.19 -14.36
N ALA A 211 -10.29 14.37 -13.21
CA ALA A 211 -11.74 14.28 -13.07
C ALA A 211 -12.32 15.54 -12.44
N TYR A 212 -13.46 16.00 -12.95
CA TYR A 212 -14.08 17.24 -12.49
C TYR A 212 -15.60 17.16 -12.48
N SER A 213 -16.19 17.79 -11.47
CA SER A 213 -17.63 17.93 -11.33
C SER A 213 -18.20 18.85 -12.40
N ASN A 214 -19.33 18.46 -13.00
CA ASN A 214 -20.08 19.27 -13.95
C ASN A 214 -20.72 20.51 -13.30
N ASP A 215 -20.77 20.58 -11.98
CA ASP A 215 -21.35 21.72 -11.26
C ASP A 215 -20.36 22.88 -11.05
N LEU A 216 -19.09 22.71 -11.44
CA LEU A 216 -18.08 23.77 -11.40
C LEU A 216 -18.32 24.83 -12.47
N TYR A 217 -17.81 26.04 -12.24
CA TYR A 217 -17.70 27.01 -13.32
C TYR A 217 -16.71 26.52 -14.39
N PRO A 218 -17.04 26.65 -15.70
CA PRO A 218 -16.14 26.24 -16.78
C PRO A 218 -14.73 26.82 -16.68
N SER A 219 -14.63 28.08 -16.26
CA SER A 219 -13.36 28.79 -16.10
C SER A 219 -12.45 28.18 -15.03
N ILE A 220 -12.99 27.58 -13.96
CA ILE A 220 -12.17 26.92 -12.93
C ILE A 220 -11.43 25.73 -13.54
N VAL A 221 -12.17 24.89 -14.28
CA VAL A 221 -11.62 23.68 -14.92
C VAL A 221 -10.62 24.05 -16.02
N GLU A 222 -10.97 25.04 -16.85
CA GLU A 222 -10.10 25.51 -17.95
C GLU A 222 -8.82 26.18 -17.42
N ASN A 223 -8.91 27.02 -16.38
CA ASN A 223 -7.75 27.69 -15.81
C ASN A 223 -6.77 26.70 -15.17
N LEU A 224 -7.27 25.73 -14.39
CA LEU A 224 -6.41 24.70 -13.80
C LEU A 224 -5.72 23.87 -14.89
N LEU A 225 -6.48 23.42 -15.89
CA LEU A 225 -5.91 22.71 -17.03
C LEU A 225 -4.84 23.56 -17.73
N GLY A 226 -5.06 24.86 -17.89
CA GLY A 226 -4.11 25.81 -18.45
C GLY A 226 -2.81 25.90 -17.65
N ILE A 227 -2.90 25.98 -16.32
CA ILE A 227 -1.74 25.95 -15.42
C ILE A 227 -0.97 24.65 -15.60
N ILE A 228 -1.65 23.50 -15.54
CA ILE A 228 -0.97 22.20 -15.64
C ILE A 228 -0.36 22.00 -17.04
N THR A 229 -1.05 22.46 -18.08
CA THR A 229 -0.55 22.39 -19.46
C THR A 229 0.65 23.31 -19.68
N SER A 230 0.70 24.47 -19.01
CA SER A 230 1.85 25.38 -19.12
C SER A 230 3.15 24.77 -18.60
N ASN A 231 3.06 23.83 -17.64
CA ASN A 231 4.19 23.06 -17.14
C ASN A 231 4.20 21.62 -17.70
N SER A 232 3.59 21.37 -18.87
CA SER A 232 3.45 20.00 -19.40
C SER A 232 4.79 19.30 -19.70
N LEU A 233 5.88 20.07 -19.85
CA LEU A 233 7.23 19.52 -20.02
C LEU A 233 7.74 18.82 -18.76
N ASP A 234 7.17 19.12 -17.60
CA ASP A 234 7.53 18.54 -16.31
C ASP A 234 6.65 17.32 -15.96
N ILE A 235 5.74 16.91 -16.84
CA ILE A 235 4.91 15.71 -16.63
C ILE A 235 5.82 14.51 -16.54
N SER A 236 5.70 13.80 -15.42
CA SER A 236 6.52 12.63 -15.17
C SER A 236 6.27 11.55 -16.23
N PRO A 237 7.32 10.96 -16.83
CA PRO A 237 7.21 9.84 -17.75
C PRO A 237 6.69 8.57 -17.08
N HIS A 238 6.59 8.55 -15.74
CA HIS A 238 5.93 7.50 -14.98
C HIS A 238 4.45 7.35 -15.38
N TYR A 239 3.80 8.43 -15.80
CA TYR A 239 2.43 8.38 -16.32
C TYR A 239 2.43 8.12 -17.82
N THR A 240 2.14 6.88 -18.20
CA THR A 240 2.07 6.46 -19.61
C THR A 240 0.66 6.44 -20.18
N ARG A 241 -0.33 6.52 -19.29
CA ARG A 241 -1.75 6.55 -19.62
C ARG A 241 -2.39 7.72 -18.90
N PHE A 242 -3.42 8.28 -19.54
CA PHE A 242 -4.12 9.45 -19.04
C PHE A 242 -5.62 9.18 -19.10
N GLY A 243 -6.37 9.51 -18.06
CA GLY A 243 -7.82 9.37 -18.01
C GLY A 243 -8.51 10.70 -17.78
N SER A 244 -9.65 10.90 -18.44
CA SER A 244 -10.48 12.10 -18.26
C SER A 244 -11.93 11.71 -18.02
N ILE A 245 -12.59 12.39 -17.08
CA ILE A 245 -14.03 12.24 -16.88
C ILE A 245 -14.66 13.50 -16.29
N ARG A 246 -15.79 13.91 -16.84
CA ARG A 246 -16.73 14.83 -16.20
C ARG A 246 -17.81 14.04 -15.46
N PHE A 247 -18.04 14.36 -14.19
CA PHE A 247 -19.02 13.65 -13.35
C PHE A 247 -20.09 14.60 -12.80
N ASP A 248 -21.04 14.12 -11.99
CA ASP A 248 -22.23 14.85 -11.54
C ASP A 248 -23.21 15.27 -12.65
N THR A 249 -23.41 14.36 -13.63
CA THR A 249 -24.32 14.57 -14.76
C THR A 249 -25.56 13.68 -14.70
N LYS A 250 -26.70 14.12 -15.22
CA LYS A 250 -27.97 13.34 -15.28
C LYS A 250 -27.84 12.01 -16.03
N GLY A 251 -26.91 11.92 -16.97
CA GLY A 251 -26.61 10.71 -17.74
C GLY A 251 -25.28 10.07 -17.32
N PRO A 252 -25.05 8.79 -17.64
CA PRO A 252 -23.76 8.15 -17.40
C PRO A 252 -22.69 8.79 -18.29
N SER A 253 -21.66 9.35 -17.67
CA SER A 253 -20.42 9.74 -18.34
C SER A 253 -19.39 8.63 -18.15
N ASP A 254 -18.71 8.23 -19.23
CA ASP A 254 -17.64 7.23 -19.20
C ASP A 254 -16.26 7.90 -19.23
N PHE A 255 -15.25 7.19 -18.73
CA PHE A 255 -13.86 7.60 -18.85
C PHE A 255 -13.43 7.58 -20.32
N GLU A 256 -12.76 8.65 -20.75
CA GLU A 256 -11.94 8.62 -21.95
C GLU A 256 -10.48 8.43 -21.55
N TYR A 257 -9.78 7.54 -22.26
CA TYR A 257 -8.37 7.25 -21.98
C TYR A 257 -7.48 7.64 -23.15
N HIS A 258 -6.33 8.21 -22.83
CA HIS A 258 -5.41 8.81 -23.78
C HIS A 258 -3.99 8.30 -23.55
N ASN A 259 -3.14 8.47 -24.58
CA ASN A 259 -1.72 8.12 -24.55
C ASN A 259 -0.81 9.29 -24.18
N SER A 260 -1.37 10.50 -24.04
CA SER A 260 -0.61 11.71 -23.73
C SER A 260 -1.49 12.78 -23.09
N TRP A 261 -0.85 13.77 -22.47
CA TRP A 261 -1.51 14.93 -21.87
C TRP A 261 -2.41 15.69 -22.84
N ASN A 262 -2.02 15.81 -24.11
CA ASN A 262 -2.83 16.49 -25.14
C ASN A 262 -4.24 15.89 -25.29
N GLY A 263 -4.41 14.61 -24.95
CA GLY A 263 -5.72 13.97 -24.89
C GLY A 263 -6.60 14.51 -23.78
N ILE A 264 -6.05 14.70 -22.57
CA ILE A 264 -6.76 15.37 -21.46
C ILE A 264 -7.13 16.78 -21.88
N ASP A 265 -6.18 17.54 -22.45
CA ASP A 265 -6.42 18.92 -22.87
C ASP A 265 -7.58 19.03 -23.88
N SER A 266 -7.57 18.15 -24.90
CA SER A 266 -8.62 18.10 -25.91
C SER A 266 -9.98 17.67 -25.34
N TYR A 267 -9.98 16.67 -24.43
CA TYR A 267 -11.20 16.20 -23.78
C TYR A 267 -11.85 17.32 -22.96
N VAL A 268 -11.08 17.96 -22.08
CA VAL A 268 -11.60 18.98 -21.16
C VAL A 268 -12.14 20.18 -21.93
N LYS A 269 -11.41 20.67 -22.95
CA LYS A 269 -11.87 21.79 -23.81
C LYS A 269 -13.17 21.49 -24.55
N SER A 270 -13.42 20.23 -24.90
CA SER A 270 -14.67 19.80 -25.57
C SER A 270 -15.79 19.40 -24.59
N HIS A 271 -15.47 19.21 -23.31
CA HIS A 271 -16.40 18.74 -22.28
C HIS A 271 -16.39 19.64 -21.03
N LEU A 272 -16.27 20.96 -21.20
CA LEU A 272 -16.38 21.91 -20.08
C LEU A 272 -17.72 21.72 -19.33
N PRO A 273 -17.77 22.00 -18.01
CA PRO A 273 -19.02 21.98 -17.24
C PRO A 273 -20.21 22.61 -17.97
N ASP A 274 -21.33 21.88 -18.04
CA ASP A 274 -22.56 22.33 -18.70
C ASP A 274 -23.73 22.21 -17.72
N PRO A 275 -24.26 23.33 -17.20
CA PRO A 275 -25.36 23.33 -16.23
C PRO A 275 -26.62 22.59 -16.70
N SER A 276 -26.84 22.42 -18.01
CA SER A 276 -27.98 21.66 -18.54
C SER A 276 -27.90 20.16 -18.23
N LEU A 277 -26.69 19.66 -17.96
CA LEU A 277 -26.40 18.27 -17.64
C LEU A 277 -26.39 17.98 -16.14
N SER A 278 -26.42 19.01 -15.28
CA SER A 278 -26.37 18.85 -13.82
C SER A 278 -27.60 18.15 -13.25
N PHE A 279 -27.46 17.52 -12.08
CA PHE A 279 -28.61 16.97 -11.36
C PHE A 279 -29.66 18.06 -11.04
N GLU A 280 -30.94 17.68 -11.10
CA GLU A 280 -32.04 18.63 -10.91
C GLU A 280 -32.23 19.07 -9.45
N SER A 281 -31.86 18.20 -8.50
CA SER A 281 -32.04 18.45 -7.08
C SER A 281 -30.72 18.75 -6.38
N THR A 282 -30.74 19.74 -5.48
CA THR A 282 -29.64 20.00 -4.54
C THR A 282 -29.52 18.92 -3.46
N SER A 283 -30.54 18.09 -3.26
CA SER A 283 -30.48 16.92 -2.36
C SER A 283 -29.73 15.72 -2.96
N ALA A 284 -29.50 15.71 -4.28
CA ALA A 284 -28.73 14.66 -4.92
C ALA A 284 -27.26 14.82 -4.54
N GLY A 285 -26.66 13.74 -4.03
CA GLY A 285 -25.23 13.68 -3.76
C GLY A 285 -24.42 13.44 -5.04
N SER A 286 -23.13 13.69 -4.95
CA SER A 286 -22.18 13.47 -6.04
C SER A 286 -22.02 11.99 -6.35
N ASP A 287 -21.77 11.66 -7.62
CA ASP A 287 -21.41 10.32 -8.04
C ASP A 287 -19.88 10.06 -8.01
N VAL A 288 -19.09 10.96 -7.41
CA VAL A 288 -17.61 10.87 -7.31
C VAL A 288 -17.11 9.53 -6.76
N LEU A 289 -17.75 8.96 -5.73
CA LEU A 289 -17.32 7.65 -5.18
C LEU A 289 -17.57 6.52 -6.18
N LYS A 290 -18.62 6.62 -7.00
CA LYS A 290 -18.90 5.67 -8.09
C LYS A 290 -17.92 5.87 -9.24
N VAL A 291 -17.49 7.11 -9.51
CA VAL A 291 -16.43 7.39 -10.50
C VAL A 291 -15.12 6.73 -10.08
N ILE A 292 -14.73 6.87 -8.82
CA ILE A 292 -13.54 6.20 -8.25
C ILE A 292 -13.68 4.68 -8.38
N ASP A 293 -14.81 4.10 -7.93
CA ASP A 293 -15.03 2.66 -8.02
C ASP A 293 -15.00 2.15 -9.47
N ARG A 294 -15.62 2.88 -10.41
CA ARG A 294 -15.59 2.55 -11.84
C ARG A 294 -14.17 2.55 -12.39
N PHE A 295 -13.32 3.50 -12.00
CA PHE A 295 -11.92 3.51 -12.41
C PHE A 295 -11.17 2.28 -11.87
N LEU A 296 -11.35 1.96 -10.58
CA LEU A 296 -10.66 0.85 -9.92
C LEU A 296 -11.03 -0.53 -10.50
N ASN A 297 -12.25 -0.67 -11.03
CA ASN A 297 -12.71 -1.93 -11.61
C ASN A 297 -12.39 -2.09 -13.11
N LYS A 298 -11.66 -1.15 -13.74
CA LYS A 298 -11.36 -1.19 -15.19
C LYS A 298 -10.00 -1.84 -15.47
N ASN A 299 -10.00 -2.81 -16.38
CA ASN A 299 -8.78 -3.47 -16.87
C ASN A 299 -8.24 -2.84 -18.17
N LEU A 300 -8.59 -1.57 -18.47
CA LEU A 300 -8.20 -0.89 -19.72
C LEU A 300 -6.91 -0.11 -19.61
N VAL A 301 -6.51 0.27 -18.39
CA VAL A 301 -5.31 1.04 -18.11
C VAL A 301 -4.65 0.53 -16.82
N PRO A 302 -3.35 0.79 -16.60
CA PRO A 302 -2.72 0.45 -15.32
C PRO A 302 -3.38 1.24 -14.17
N VAL A 303 -4.01 0.52 -13.24
CA VAL A 303 -4.66 1.11 -12.05
C VAL A 303 -3.69 1.22 -10.88
N CYS A 304 -2.79 0.25 -10.74
CA CYS A 304 -1.81 0.25 -9.65
C CYS A 304 -0.99 1.55 -9.62
N GLY A 305 -0.88 2.20 -8.47
CA GLY A 305 -0.04 3.41 -8.31
C GLY A 305 -0.59 4.66 -8.99
N SER A 306 -1.79 4.58 -9.57
CA SER A 306 -2.37 5.69 -10.31
C SER A 306 -2.71 6.88 -9.39
N LYS A 307 -2.81 8.06 -9.99
CA LYS A 307 -3.22 9.28 -9.30
C LYS A 307 -4.49 9.85 -9.89
N LEU A 308 -5.43 10.21 -9.02
CA LEU A 308 -6.68 10.85 -9.40
C LEU A 308 -6.69 12.27 -8.83
N LEU A 309 -6.63 13.27 -9.71
CA LEU A 309 -6.95 14.65 -9.37
C LEU A 309 -8.45 14.87 -9.56
N LEU A 310 -9.16 15.13 -8.46
CA LEU A 310 -10.60 15.25 -8.39
C LEU A 310 -10.99 16.69 -8.02
N LEU A 311 -11.71 17.38 -8.90
CA LEU A 311 -12.34 18.67 -8.60
C LEU A 311 -13.81 18.47 -8.25
N VAL A 312 -14.19 18.71 -7.01
CA VAL A 312 -15.50 18.34 -6.46
C VAL A 312 -16.28 19.58 -6.05
N LYS A 313 -17.42 19.84 -6.70
CA LYS A 313 -18.37 20.90 -6.31
C LYS A 313 -19.60 20.36 -5.57
N ARG A 314 -20.00 19.12 -5.84
CA ARG A 314 -21.11 18.45 -5.15
C ARG A 314 -20.56 17.45 -4.15
N TYR A 315 -21.11 17.38 -2.95
CA TYR A 315 -20.65 16.42 -1.94
C TYR A 315 -21.32 15.06 -2.13
N PRO A 316 -20.66 13.94 -1.76
CA PRO A 316 -21.34 12.65 -1.71
C PRO A 316 -22.43 12.66 -0.62
N ASN A 317 -23.38 11.74 -0.75
CA ASN A 317 -24.34 11.45 0.33
C ASN A 317 -23.94 10.18 1.11
N GLU A 318 -23.09 9.36 0.52
CA GLU A 318 -22.60 8.12 1.09
C GLU A 318 -21.52 8.42 2.14
N THR A 319 -21.71 7.89 3.35
CA THR A 319 -20.74 7.98 4.45
C THR A 319 -19.93 6.70 4.64
N ASP A 320 -20.43 5.56 4.16
CA ASP A 320 -19.67 4.30 4.17
C ASP A 320 -18.74 4.24 2.96
N ILE A 321 -17.46 4.49 3.23
CA ILE A 321 -16.38 4.47 2.25
C ILE A 321 -15.52 3.20 2.32
N SER A 322 -15.89 2.21 3.14
CA SER A 322 -15.00 1.09 3.50
C SER A 322 -14.57 0.25 2.31
N GLN A 323 -15.50 -0.05 1.40
CA GLN A 323 -15.20 -0.82 0.19
C GLN A 323 -14.28 -0.04 -0.76
N THR A 324 -14.56 1.24 -0.97
CA THR A 324 -13.74 2.12 -1.82
C THR A 324 -12.34 2.28 -1.23
N THR A 325 -12.21 2.48 0.08
CA THR A 325 -10.92 2.51 0.78
C THR A 325 -10.14 1.22 0.54
N ALA A 326 -10.76 0.05 0.74
CA ALA A 326 -10.07 -1.23 0.56
C ALA A 326 -9.52 -1.42 -0.86
N LYS A 327 -10.28 -1.02 -1.89
CA LYS A 327 -9.83 -1.10 -3.28
C LYS A 327 -8.71 -0.10 -3.60
N LEU A 328 -8.81 1.13 -3.10
CA LEU A 328 -7.75 2.14 -3.26
C LEU A 328 -6.44 1.68 -2.61
N GLN A 329 -6.52 1.10 -1.41
CA GLN A 329 -5.37 0.54 -0.70
C GLN A 329 -4.78 -0.67 -1.44
N GLN A 330 -5.63 -1.58 -1.93
CA GLN A 330 -5.20 -2.75 -2.71
C GLN A 330 -4.42 -2.36 -3.98
N HIS A 331 -4.83 -1.27 -4.63
CA HIS A 331 -4.20 -0.78 -5.86
C HIS A 331 -3.19 0.36 -5.62
N HIS A 332 -2.96 0.76 -4.38
CA HIS A 332 -2.08 1.89 -4.05
C HIS A 332 -2.38 3.16 -4.87
N VAL A 333 -3.66 3.48 -5.03
CA VAL A 333 -4.12 4.66 -5.78
C VAL A 333 -4.11 5.88 -4.89
N TYR A 334 -3.50 6.97 -5.36
CA TYR A 334 -3.44 8.24 -4.65
C TYR A 334 -4.55 9.18 -5.09
N LEU A 335 -5.15 9.87 -4.14
CA LEU A 335 -6.22 10.84 -4.37
C LEU A 335 -5.74 12.24 -4.03
N SER A 336 -5.81 13.13 -5.01
CA SER A 336 -5.72 14.58 -4.84
C SER A 336 -7.11 15.17 -4.98
N ILE A 337 -7.74 15.57 -3.89
CA ILE A 337 -9.13 16.04 -3.91
C ILE A 337 -9.15 17.53 -3.58
N ALA A 338 -9.59 18.35 -4.54
CA ALA A 338 -9.96 19.74 -4.29
C ALA A 338 -11.48 19.81 -4.17
N VAL A 339 -11.96 20.22 -3.01
CA VAL A 339 -13.39 20.27 -2.68
C VAL A 339 -13.82 21.72 -2.52
N ASP A 340 -14.89 22.09 -3.21
CA ASP A 340 -15.44 23.43 -3.11
C ASP A 340 -16.15 23.62 -1.77
N THR A 341 -15.94 24.74 -1.09
CA THR A 341 -16.57 25.07 0.19
C THR A 341 -18.06 25.45 0.08
N ARG A 342 -18.54 25.75 -1.13
CA ARG A 342 -19.91 26.14 -1.46
C ARG A 342 -20.54 25.07 -2.35
N PRO A 343 -21.06 23.97 -1.77
CA PRO A 343 -21.51 22.85 -2.55
C PRO A 343 -22.75 23.17 -3.39
N SER A 344 -22.83 22.58 -4.58
CA SER A 344 -24.06 22.58 -5.40
C SER A 344 -25.13 21.60 -4.91
N GLY A 345 -24.74 20.67 -4.03
CA GLY A 345 -25.63 19.69 -3.40
C GLY A 345 -24.85 18.64 -2.61
N GLY A 346 -25.60 17.69 -2.04
CA GLY A 346 -25.06 16.65 -1.16
C GLY A 346 -24.67 17.18 0.23
N LEU A 347 -24.25 16.26 1.12
CA LEU A 347 -24.18 16.57 2.55
C LEU A 347 -22.85 16.20 3.24
N HIS A 348 -22.04 15.31 2.65
CA HIS A 348 -20.97 14.64 3.40
C HIS A 348 -19.55 14.87 2.82
N PRO A 349 -19.02 16.11 2.85
CA PRO A 349 -17.66 16.39 2.39
C PRO A 349 -16.59 15.65 3.23
N GLU A 350 -16.88 15.37 4.50
CA GLU A 350 -16.01 14.63 5.41
C GLU A 350 -15.72 13.20 4.92
N SER A 351 -16.61 12.62 4.11
CA SER A 351 -16.39 11.30 3.52
C SER A 351 -15.22 11.32 2.53
N LEU A 352 -15.03 12.41 1.78
CA LEU A 352 -13.89 12.57 0.87
C LEU A 352 -12.60 12.81 1.64
N TYR A 353 -12.66 13.64 2.69
CA TYR A 353 -11.51 13.89 3.55
C TYR A 353 -11.03 12.60 4.24
N SER A 354 -11.96 11.85 4.82
CA SER A 354 -11.68 10.56 5.46
C SER A 354 -11.12 9.54 4.47
N LEU A 355 -11.64 9.52 3.24
CA LEU A 355 -11.13 8.66 2.18
C LEU A 355 -9.67 8.97 1.87
N ALA A 356 -9.34 10.24 1.62
CA ALA A 356 -7.96 10.68 1.37
C ALA A 356 -7.02 10.35 2.55
N THR A 357 -7.44 10.61 3.80
CA THR A 357 -6.67 10.27 5.00
C THR A 357 -6.34 8.77 5.05
N ARG A 358 -7.32 7.90 4.81
CA ARG A 358 -7.18 6.44 4.90
C ARG A 358 -6.41 5.81 3.73
N THR A 359 -6.16 6.56 2.66
CA THR A 359 -5.49 6.06 1.45
C THR A 359 -4.23 6.84 1.10
N ASN A 360 -3.65 7.55 2.08
CA ASN A 360 -2.46 8.39 1.90
C ASN A 360 -2.61 9.48 0.81
N GLY A 361 -3.84 9.86 0.46
CA GLY A 361 -4.14 11.01 -0.40
C GLY A 361 -4.16 12.33 0.37
N ILE A 362 -4.50 13.41 -0.35
CA ILE A 362 -4.72 14.75 0.18
C ILE A 362 -6.12 15.25 -0.20
N CYS A 363 -6.79 15.95 0.71
CA CYS A 363 -8.09 16.58 0.47
C CYS A 363 -8.08 18.01 0.99
N GLY A 364 -8.14 18.97 0.06
CA GLY A 364 -8.21 20.40 0.36
C GLY A 364 -9.59 20.98 0.12
N PHE A 365 -9.93 22.01 0.89
CA PHE A 365 -11.14 22.80 0.74
C PHE A 365 -10.77 24.20 0.24
N GLY A 366 -11.35 24.63 -0.88
CA GLY A 366 -11.20 25.97 -1.44
C GLY A 366 -12.56 26.49 -1.90
N ASP A 367 -12.80 27.79 -1.89
CA ASP A 367 -14.03 28.32 -2.49
C ASP A 367 -13.87 28.52 -4.01
N ASP A 368 -14.90 28.99 -4.72
CA ASP A 368 -14.80 29.20 -6.18
C ASP A 368 -13.60 30.09 -6.61
N GLN A 369 -13.14 31.00 -5.74
CA GLN A 369 -12.02 31.91 -6.06
C GLN A 369 -10.67 31.21 -5.87
N ASP A 370 -10.55 30.39 -4.83
CA ASP A 370 -9.32 29.69 -4.48
C ASP A 370 -9.21 28.28 -5.09
N MET A 371 -10.29 27.69 -5.60
CA MET A 371 -10.36 26.29 -6.04
C MET A 371 -9.26 25.90 -7.03
N VAL A 372 -8.92 26.79 -7.97
CA VAL A 372 -7.82 26.56 -8.93
C VAL A 372 -6.49 26.40 -8.21
N MET A 373 -6.19 27.31 -7.28
CA MET A 373 -4.94 27.29 -6.53
C MET A 373 -4.92 26.19 -5.48
N THR A 374 -6.05 25.88 -4.84
CA THR A 374 -6.18 24.73 -3.93
C THR A 374 -5.87 23.43 -4.66
N ALA A 375 -6.40 23.24 -5.87
CA ALA A 375 -6.08 22.07 -6.69
C ALA A 375 -4.61 22.04 -7.13
N ASP A 376 -4.03 23.17 -7.52
CA ASP A 376 -2.60 23.29 -7.86
C ASP A 376 -1.67 23.02 -6.66
N THR A 377 -2.14 23.26 -5.44
CA THR A 377 -1.41 23.00 -4.18
C THR A 377 -1.48 21.52 -3.75
N THR A 378 -2.23 20.69 -4.47
CA THR A 378 -2.19 19.22 -4.31
C THR A 378 -1.08 18.61 -5.17
N GLU A 379 -0.80 17.32 -4.99
CA GLU A 379 0.06 16.62 -5.95
C GLU A 379 -0.61 16.52 -7.32
N THR A 380 0.16 16.88 -8.35
CA THR A 380 -0.24 16.79 -9.77
C THR A 380 0.61 15.73 -10.49
N CYS A 381 0.54 15.71 -11.83
CA CYS A 381 1.25 14.78 -12.68
C CYS A 381 2.80 14.97 -12.73
N TYR A 382 3.38 15.88 -11.95
CA TYR A 382 4.83 16.16 -11.93
C TYR A 382 5.60 15.40 -10.84
N VAL A 383 4.91 14.96 -9.79
CA VAL A 383 5.53 14.37 -8.60
C VAL A 383 4.95 12.99 -8.33
N PRO A 384 5.42 11.94 -9.03
CA PRO A 384 4.77 10.62 -9.00
C PRO A 384 4.91 9.90 -7.66
N TYR A 385 6.01 10.10 -6.93
CA TYR A 385 6.35 9.25 -5.79
C TYR A 385 5.96 9.91 -4.47
N LEU A 386 5.08 9.28 -3.68
CA LEU A 386 4.78 9.70 -2.31
C LEU A 386 5.84 9.13 -1.35
N MET A 387 6.66 10.01 -0.76
CA MET A 387 7.83 9.61 0.03
C MET A 387 7.64 9.76 1.53
N TYR A 388 6.66 10.55 1.95
CA TYR A 388 6.28 10.71 3.34
C TYR A 388 4.78 10.94 3.47
N ALA A 389 4.16 10.26 4.42
CA ALA A 389 2.77 10.47 4.78
C ALA A 389 2.63 10.42 6.29
N ALA A 390 1.93 11.40 6.87
CA ALA A 390 1.53 11.40 8.26
C ALA A 390 0.15 12.03 8.41
N ASN A 391 -0.65 11.46 9.32
CA ASN A 391 -1.99 11.97 9.64
C ASN A 391 -2.16 12.31 11.13
N PRO A 392 -1.46 13.32 11.68
CA PRO A 392 -1.50 13.61 13.10
C PRO A 392 -2.87 14.13 13.56
N LYS A 393 -3.31 13.63 14.73
CA LYS A 393 -4.50 14.12 15.44
C LYS A 393 -4.12 15.22 16.43
N VAL A 394 -4.68 16.42 16.26
CA VAL A 394 -4.27 17.64 16.99
C VAL A 394 -5.49 18.39 17.53
N SER A 395 -5.31 19.14 18.63
CA SER A 395 -6.37 19.95 19.25
C SER A 395 -5.77 21.03 20.15
N GLY A 396 -6.32 22.25 20.11
CA GLY A 396 -5.81 23.37 20.92
C GLY A 396 -4.42 23.81 20.45
N ASN A 397 -3.49 23.98 21.39
CA ASN A 397 -2.11 24.41 21.10
C ASN A 397 -1.10 23.37 21.58
N GLY A 398 -0.05 23.14 20.80
CA GLY A 398 1.03 22.26 21.18
C GLY A 398 1.94 21.88 20.01
N SER A 399 2.68 20.80 20.20
CA SER A 399 3.48 20.18 19.16
C SER A 399 3.39 18.66 19.25
N VAL A 400 3.64 17.99 18.13
CA VAL A 400 3.67 16.53 18.04
C VAL A 400 4.88 16.11 17.23
N GLN A 401 5.64 15.13 17.76
CA GLN A 401 6.70 14.48 17.01
C GLN A 401 6.07 13.51 16.00
N LEU A 402 6.40 13.68 14.73
CA LEU A 402 5.97 12.80 13.65
C LEU A 402 7.05 11.74 13.37
N PRO A 403 6.75 10.67 12.61
CA PRO A 403 7.77 9.74 12.15
C PRO A 403 8.90 10.48 11.43
N SER A 404 10.15 10.10 11.69
CA SER A 404 11.30 10.64 10.97
C SER A 404 11.21 10.31 9.48
N TRP A 405 11.70 11.21 8.64
CA TRP A 405 11.76 11.00 7.19
C TRP A 405 13.21 10.75 6.76
N THR A 406 13.48 9.59 6.17
CA THR A 406 14.82 9.23 5.69
C THR A 406 14.85 9.25 4.17
N ILE A 407 15.76 10.05 3.62
CA ILE A 407 16.06 10.08 2.20
C ILE A 407 17.29 9.19 1.98
N PRO A 408 17.21 8.12 1.18
CA PRO A 408 18.34 7.21 0.94
C PRO A 408 19.55 7.94 0.36
N ASN A 409 20.75 7.54 0.78
CA ASN A 409 22.01 8.06 0.24
C ASN A 409 22.14 7.72 -1.26
N GLY A 410 21.89 8.71 -2.11
CA GLY A 410 22.36 8.75 -3.49
C GLY A 410 23.67 9.54 -3.60
N THR A 411 24.24 9.63 -4.81
CA THR A 411 25.41 10.47 -5.08
C THR A 411 25.08 11.96 -4.81
N GLU A 412 25.49 12.45 -3.64
CA GLU A 412 25.74 13.85 -3.17
C GLU A 412 24.87 15.06 -3.60
N ASP A 413 23.68 14.90 -4.21
CA ASP A 413 22.89 16.05 -4.70
C ASP A 413 21.69 16.46 -3.82
N TRP A 414 21.46 17.77 -3.72
CA TRP A 414 20.22 18.37 -3.20
C TRP A 414 19.09 18.24 -4.23
N ARG A 415 17.96 17.64 -3.83
CA ARG A 415 16.81 17.40 -4.71
C ARG A 415 15.56 18.12 -4.24
N SER A 416 14.71 18.51 -5.18
CA SER A 416 13.45 19.19 -4.89
C SER A 416 12.35 18.18 -4.56
N TYR A 417 11.62 18.47 -3.49
CA TYR A 417 10.46 17.70 -3.06
C TYR A 417 9.28 18.65 -2.87
N PHE A 418 8.09 18.20 -3.24
CA PHE A 418 6.87 18.96 -3.03
C PHE A 418 6.24 18.55 -1.71
N ILE A 419 6.12 19.49 -0.78
CA ILE A 419 5.42 19.29 0.50
C ILE A 419 4.03 19.88 0.35
N THR A 420 3.01 19.15 0.78
CA THR A 420 1.64 19.66 0.93
C THR A 420 1.04 19.21 2.26
N MET A 421 0.24 20.08 2.88
CA MET A 421 -0.36 19.84 4.18
C MET A 421 -1.70 20.55 4.33
N THR A 422 -2.67 19.89 4.94
CA THR A 422 -3.93 20.53 5.34
C THR A 422 -3.78 21.30 6.65
N ILE A 423 -4.39 22.48 6.75
CA ILE A 423 -4.47 23.23 8.02
C ILE A 423 -5.75 22.97 8.82
N VAL A 424 -6.76 22.38 8.20
CA VAL A 424 -8.02 21.95 8.81
C VAL A 424 -8.55 20.73 8.06
N ASP A 425 -9.43 19.96 8.72
CA ASP A 425 -9.99 18.70 8.22
C ASP A 425 -11.47 18.78 7.81
N LYS A 426 -12.01 20.00 7.76
CA LYS A 426 -13.41 20.27 7.46
C LYS A 426 -13.57 21.55 6.67
N ASN A 427 -14.73 21.68 6.04
CA ASN A 427 -15.17 22.88 5.34
C ASN A 427 -15.55 24.01 6.33
N GLU A 428 -14.60 24.44 7.16
CA GLU A 428 -14.75 25.63 8.01
C GLU A 428 -13.58 26.58 7.77
N PHE A 429 -13.89 27.87 7.67
CA PHE A 429 -12.93 28.92 7.34
C PHE A 429 -11.74 28.93 8.30
N THR A 430 -10.57 29.21 7.71
CA THR A 430 -9.21 29.10 8.24
C THR A 430 -8.92 29.95 9.48
N ASP A 431 -9.88 30.75 9.97
CA ASP A 431 -9.74 31.63 11.13
C ASP A 431 -9.49 30.88 12.45
N VAL A 432 -9.79 29.57 12.48
CA VAL A 432 -9.49 28.72 13.64
C VAL A 432 -8.03 28.35 13.74
N ALA A 433 -7.33 28.21 12.62
CA ALA A 433 -5.92 27.85 12.58
C ALA A 433 -5.07 29.09 12.79
N ARG A 434 -4.31 29.13 13.89
CA ARG A 434 -3.33 30.19 14.16
C ARG A 434 -1.93 29.72 13.81
N THR A 435 -1.57 28.50 14.16
CA THR A 435 -0.26 27.94 13.86
C THR A 435 -0.46 26.56 13.27
N VAL A 436 0.17 26.30 12.13
CA VAL A 436 0.34 24.96 11.56
C VAL A 436 1.68 24.99 10.85
N LEU A 437 2.73 24.57 11.57
CA LEU A 437 4.12 24.71 11.15
C LEU A 437 4.81 23.35 11.26
N LEU A 438 5.19 22.79 10.11
CA LEU A 438 5.98 21.58 10.05
C LEU A 438 7.46 21.95 10.05
N GLU A 439 8.16 21.57 11.11
CA GLU A 439 9.59 21.74 11.28
C GLU A 439 10.33 20.43 10.99
N TRP A 440 11.52 20.53 10.41
CA TRP A 440 12.46 19.43 10.24
C TRP A 440 13.87 19.80 10.69
N THR A 441 14.53 18.87 11.36
CA THR A 441 15.90 19.04 11.84
C THR A 441 16.78 17.86 11.45
N ASN A 442 18.03 18.17 11.13
CA ASN A 442 19.11 17.22 10.98
C ASN A 442 20.37 17.89 11.54
N ASP A 443 21.05 17.22 12.49
CA ASP A 443 22.19 17.79 13.21
C ASP A 443 23.46 17.89 12.35
N ASP A 444 23.54 17.09 11.29
CA ASP A 444 24.73 16.93 10.45
C ASP A 444 24.74 17.91 9.26
N VAL A 445 23.62 18.58 8.95
CA VAL A 445 23.52 19.46 7.77
C VAL A 445 22.94 20.83 8.04
N ALA A 446 23.63 21.84 7.53
CA ALA A 446 23.14 23.21 7.46
C ALA A 446 22.01 23.32 6.41
N LEU A 447 20.78 23.53 6.89
CA LEU A 447 19.59 23.64 6.04
C LEU A 447 19.23 25.11 5.78
N ASN A 448 18.91 25.43 4.52
CA ASN A 448 18.43 26.76 4.13
C ASN A 448 17.03 27.07 4.68
N PHE A 449 16.19 26.04 4.77
CA PHE A 449 14.86 26.09 5.37
C PHE A 449 14.73 24.91 6.34
N LYS A 450 14.13 25.16 7.50
CA LYS A 450 13.89 24.16 8.55
C LYS A 450 12.41 24.00 8.87
N GLU A 451 11.56 24.80 8.22
CA GLU A 451 10.14 24.82 8.51
C GLU A 451 9.32 25.25 7.29
N ILE A 452 8.08 24.76 7.24
CA ILE A 452 7.05 25.16 6.29
C ILE A 452 5.72 25.31 7.01
N GLY A 453 4.96 26.34 6.66
CA GLY A 453 3.55 26.46 7.00
C GLY A 453 3.17 27.87 7.45
N MET A 454 2.31 27.98 8.45
CA MET A 454 1.79 29.26 8.91
C MET A 454 1.98 29.47 10.41
N ASN A 455 2.30 30.70 10.79
CA ASN A 455 2.26 31.17 12.16
C ASN A 455 1.61 32.55 12.23
N SER A 456 0.40 32.59 12.79
CA SER A 456 -0.55 33.70 12.67
C SER A 456 -0.77 34.03 11.19
N THR A 457 -0.56 35.27 10.78
CA THR A 457 -0.67 35.73 9.39
C THR A 457 0.61 35.56 8.58
N ILE A 458 1.67 35.00 9.15
CA ILE A 458 2.99 34.87 8.50
C ILE A 458 3.08 33.47 7.89
N LEU A 459 3.27 33.42 6.57
CA LEU A 459 3.59 32.19 5.85
C LEU A 459 5.11 31.97 5.85
N GLN A 460 5.53 30.76 6.20
CA GLN A 460 6.91 30.30 6.21
C GLN A 460 7.10 29.36 5.03
N ALA A 461 7.91 29.79 4.06
CA ALA A 461 8.32 29.02 2.89
C ALA A 461 7.18 28.26 2.17
N SER A 462 5.95 28.78 2.23
CA SER A 462 4.73 28.14 1.70
C SER A 462 3.77 29.14 1.10
N GLN A 463 2.85 28.60 0.30
CA GLN A 463 1.64 29.28 -0.14
C GLN A 463 0.44 28.62 0.55
N LEU A 464 -0.56 29.42 0.92
CA LEU A 464 -1.81 28.96 1.51
C LEU A 464 -2.94 29.23 0.52
N HIS A 465 -3.63 28.17 0.10
CA HIS A 465 -4.77 28.25 -0.81
C HIS A 465 -5.93 27.41 -0.28
N GLY A 466 -7.00 28.07 0.14
CA GLY A 466 -8.05 27.43 0.91
C GLY A 466 -7.48 26.79 2.19
N SER A 467 -7.70 25.49 2.37
CA SER A 467 -7.22 24.72 3.52
C SER A 467 -5.87 24.02 3.31
N LEU A 468 -5.17 24.27 2.20
CA LEU A 468 -3.90 23.61 1.87
C LEU A 468 -2.73 24.57 1.89
N LEU A 469 -1.64 24.12 2.52
CA LEU A 469 -0.31 24.69 2.41
C LEU A 469 0.53 23.83 1.49
N GLY A 470 1.31 24.45 0.61
CA GLY A 470 2.27 23.71 -0.21
C GLY A 470 3.49 24.52 -0.60
N SER A 471 4.58 23.80 -0.92
CA SER A 471 5.81 24.40 -1.45
C SER A 471 6.80 23.36 -1.97
N TRP A 472 7.72 23.85 -2.80
CA TRP A 472 8.90 23.11 -3.23
C TRP A 472 10.08 23.39 -2.30
N ILE A 473 10.59 22.35 -1.65
CA ILE A 473 11.72 22.44 -0.73
C ILE A 473 12.82 21.49 -1.20
N LYS A 474 14.08 21.95 -1.13
CA LYS A 474 15.23 21.11 -1.43
C LYS A 474 15.72 20.38 -0.18
N PHE A 475 15.93 19.08 -0.31
CA PHE A 475 16.53 18.24 0.72
C PHE A 475 17.75 17.51 0.15
N HIS A 476 18.76 17.32 0.99
CA HIS A 476 19.87 16.42 0.70
C HIS A 476 19.60 15.05 1.35
N PRO A 477 20.26 13.96 0.90
CA PRO A 477 20.11 12.64 1.50
C PRO A 477 20.52 12.62 2.98
N ALA A 478 19.55 12.41 3.87
CA ALA A 478 19.74 12.28 5.31
C ALA A 478 18.46 11.80 6.00
N SER A 479 18.52 11.62 7.32
CA SER A 479 17.35 11.41 8.16
C SER A 479 16.96 12.71 8.86
N TYR A 480 15.68 13.07 8.75
CA TYR A 480 15.12 14.29 9.31
C TYR A 480 14.14 13.95 10.42
N ASN A 481 14.29 14.61 11.57
CA ASN A 481 13.29 14.58 12.63
C ASN A 481 12.20 15.58 12.31
N MET A 482 10.96 15.11 12.22
CA MET A 482 9.80 15.89 11.78
C MET A 482 8.93 16.25 12.99
N THR A 483 8.67 17.54 13.20
CA THR A 483 7.83 18.03 14.30
C THR A 483 6.76 18.95 13.76
N LEU A 484 5.50 18.69 14.10
CA LEU A 484 4.40 19.61 13.77
C LEU A 484 4.08 20.46 15.00
N HIS A 485 4.17 21.77 14.84
CA HIS A 485 3.64 22.75 15.80
C HIS A 485 2.27 23.21 15.34
N PHE A 486 1.31 23.23 16.26
CA PHE A 486 -0.06 23.59 15.96
C PHE A 486 -0.64 24.51 17.03
N GLY A 487 -1.55 25.37 16.60
CA GLY A 487 -2.29 26.24 17.47
C GLY A 487 -3.64 26.62 16.88
N TYR A 488 -4.71 26.23 17.57
CA TYR A 488 -6.09 26.49 17.20
C TYR A 488 -6.78 27.38 18.24
N SER A 489 -7.73 28.18 17.78
CA SER A 489 -8.55 29.02 18.67
C SER A 489 -9.56 28.21 19.50
N ASP A 490 -9.80 26.95 19.14
CA ASP A 490 -10.69 26.01 19.81
C ASP A 490 -9.95 24.72 20.24
N ASN A 491 -10.70 23.83 20.89
CA ASN A 491 -10.21 22.50 21.31
C ASN A 491 -10.89 21.37 20.52
N GLN A 492 -11.24 21.62 19.24
CA GLN A 492 -11.78 20.56 18.39
C GLN A 492 -10.64 19.66 17.91
N LEU A 493 -10.84 18.36 18.01
CA LEU A 493 -9.91 17.37 17.47
C LEU A 493 -9.95 17.42 15.95
N ARG A 494 -8.77 17.56 15.33
CA ARG A 494 -8.58 17.56 13.89
C ARG A 494 -7.58 16.50 13.47
N THR A 495 -7.79 15.89 12.32
CA THR A 495 -6.78 15.01 11.70
C THR A 495 -6.18 15.73 10.52
N LEU A 496 -4.92 16.20 10.60
CA LEU A 496 -4.28 16.83 9.46
C LEU A 496 -3.69 15.78 8.52
N GLN A 497 -3.51 16.12 7.25
CA GLN A 497 -2.83 15.30 6.26
C GLN A 497 -1.53 16.00 5.86
N ILE A 498 -0.39 15.32 6.00
CA ILE A 498 0.94 15.82 5.60
C ILE A 498 1.52 14.86 4.57
N ARG A 499 1.95 15.39 3.42
CA ARG A 499 2.50 14.60 2.32
C ARG A 499 3.78 15.25 1.79
N ILE A 500 4.77 14.42 1.47
CA ILE A 500 5.98 14.85 0.74
C ILE A 500 6.13 13.97 -0.48
N TYR A 501 6.26 14.58 -1.65
CA TYR A 501 6.39 13.90 -2.93
C TYR A 501 7.75 14.16 -3.58
N GLY A 502 8.30 13.12 -4.20
CA GLY A 502 9.51 13.16 -5.01
C GLY A 502 9.20 13.22 -6.51
N GLN A 503 10.16 13.80 -7.25
CA GLN A 503 10.20 13.78 -8.71
C GLN A 503 10.83 12.49 -9.24
N ASP A 504 10.91 12.34 -10.56
CA ASP A 504 11.47 11.16 -11.24
C ASP A 504 12.91 10.81 -10.82
N GLU A 505 13.68 11.80 -10.40
CA GLU A 505 15.05 11.62 -9.92
C GLU A 505 15.11 10.94 -8.54
N SER A 506 14.01 10.94 -7.78
CA SER A 506 13.89 10.38 -6.43
C SER A 506 12.85 9.26 -6.34
N PRO A 507 13.01 8.17 -7.11
CA PRO A 507 12.07 7.06 -7.08
C PRO A 507 12.15 6.31 -5.74
N ILE A 508 11.01 5.74 -5.34
CA ILE A 508 10.92 4.77 -4.25
C ILE A 508 10.39 3.46 -4.81
N ASP A 509 10.89 2.34 -4.30
CA ASP A 509 10.51 0.99 -4.74
C ASP A 509 9.55 0.29 -3.77
N TYR A 510 9.08 1.00 -2.75
CA TYR A 510 8.14 0.52 -1.74
C TYR A 510 6.95 1.46 -1.57
N TRP A 511 5.80 0.89 -1.18
CA TRP A 511 4.62 1.67 -0.80
C TRP A 511 4.71 2.08 0.67
N LEU A 512 4.30 3.31 0.98
CA LEU A 512 4.16 3.74 2.36
C LEU A 512 3.01 2.97 3.04
N PRO A 513 3.15 2.64 4.34
CA PRO A 513 2.03 2.08 5.10
C PRO A 513 0.88 3.09 5.19
N TYR A 514 -0.33 2.59 5.38
CA TYR A 514 -1.49 3.42 5.69
C TYR A 514 -1.57 3.66 7.20
N ASP A 515 -1.78 4.91 7.60
CA ASP A 515 -2.09 5.24 8.99
C ASP A 515 -3.49 4.69 9.33
N ASN A 516 -3.59 3.84 10.35
CA ASN A 516 -4.87 3.33 10.87
C ASN A 516 -5.37 4.18 12.04
#